data_AF-A0A3G1A5X4-F1
#
_entry.id   AF-A0A3G1A5X4-F1
#
_cell.length_a   1.000
_cell.length_b   1.000
_cell.length_c   1.000
_cell.angle_alpha   90.00
_cell.angle_beta   90.00
_cell.angle_gamma   90.00
#
_symmetry.space_group_name_H-M   'P 1'
#
loop_
_entity.id
_entity.type
_entity.pdbx_description
1 polymer ?
#
loop_
_entity_poly.entity_id
_entity_poly.type
_entity_poly.pdbx_seq_one_letter_code
_entity_poly.pdbx_strand_id
1 'polypeptide(L)'
;MNKLRARLEIITSAIRNILSTPITQPLATSLQDQQVRGIPMLDSEKCLGCGLCARSCPPGAITMIPGGKKVIAGKEVQRNIPSFNYYQCIYCGLCADVCPGKAITMVKKQPVEIISLSLVAIPITDIEALKVLFAFISLLFLNFLIYWISGKIAPKGKHSSKAEEPFTGGVATKLPVYRYHIDELYIFIVLFTMLEVASFILILESSLSSTFFLSLLFLAYLLILTLNLLHRGVEK
;
A
#
# COMPACT_ATOMS: atom_id res chain seq x y z
N MET A 1 48.04 -0.89 0.24
CA MET A 1 47.27 0.23 -0.33
C MET A 1 46.93 1.24 0.78
N ASN A 2 47.32 2.50 0.64
CA ASN A 2 47.07 3.53 1.66
C ASN A 2 45.59 3.93 1.70
N LYS A 3 44.94 3.78 2.87
CA LYS A 3 43.52 4.15 3.11
C LYS A 3 43.16 5.56 2.65
N LEU A 4 44.11 6.50 2.72
CA LEU A 4 43.91 7.89 2.30
C LEU A 4 43.75 8.02 0.77
N ARG A 5 44.47 7.23 -0.02
CA ARG A 5 44.42 7.26 -1.49
C ARG A 5 43.07 6.76 -2.01
N ALA A 6 42.56 5.68 -1.41
CA ALA A 6 41.23 5.15 -1.72
C ALA A 6 40.10 6.15 -1.41
N ARG A 7 40.20 6.89 -0.29
CA ARG A 7 39.23 7.95 0.05
C ARG A 7 39.25 9.10 -0.97
N LEU A 8 40.44 9.52 -1.40
CA LEU A 8 40.59 10.56 -2.41
C LEU A 8 40.00 10.12 -3.77
N GLU A 9 40.24 8.88 -4.19
CA GLU A 9 39.66 8.33 -5.41
C GLU A 9 38.12 8.33 -5.38
N ILE A 10 37.51 7.90 -4.27
CA ILE A 10 36.06 7.96 -4.09
C ILE A 10 35.54 9.39 -4.19
N ILE A 11 36.17 10.34 -3.50
CA ILE A 11 35.74 11.75 -3.51
C ILE A 11 35.86 12.34 -4.93
N THR A 12 36.97 12.08 -5.62
CA THR A 12 37.14 12.56 -7.01
C THR A 12 36.12 11.94 -7.97
N SER A 13 35.78 10.66 -7.80
CA SER A 13 34.73 10.00 -8.59
C SER A 13 33.33 10.56 -8.30
N ALA A 14 33.03 10.88 -7.04
CA ALA A 14 31.76 11.46 -6.64
C ALA A 14 31.59 12.87 -7.22
N ILE A 15 32.62 13.72 -7.12
CA ILE A 15 32.60 15.07 -7.70
C ILE A 15 32.44 15.00 -9.23
N ARG A 16 33.14 14.08 -9.89
CA ARG A 16 33.00 13.87 -11.33
C ARG A 16 31.57 13.49 -11.73
N ASN A 17 30.94 12.59 -10.98
CA ASN A 17 29.57 12.13 -11.26
C ASN A 17 28.50 13.18 -10.94
N ILE A 18 28.74 14.07 -9.96
CA ILE A 18 27.82 15.18 -9.66
C ILE A 18 27.88 16.25 -10.76
N LEU A 19 29.07 16.51 -11.30
CA LEU A 19 29.27 17.50 -12.36
C LEU A 19 28.91 16.99 -13.75
N SER A 20 28.85 15.66 -13.95
CA SER A 20 28.37 15.08 -15.21
C SER A 20 26.86 15.29 -15.37
N THR A 21 26.39 15.37 -16.61
CA THR A 21 24.96 15.45 -16.90
C THR A 21 24.23 14.25 -16.30
N PRO A 22 23.05 14.46 -15.71
CA PRO A 22 22.29 13.37 -15.12
C PRO A 22 21.93 12.36 -16.22
N ILE A 23 22.22 11.08 -15.98
CA ILE A 23 21.82 9.98 -16.87
C ILE A 23 20.29 9.81 -16.86
N THR A 24 19.63 10.27 -15.79
CA THR A 24 18.18 10.19 -15.63
C THR A 24 17.46 11.00 -16.72
N GLN A 25 16.52 10.36 -17.42
CA GLN A 25 15.63 11.03 -18.36
C GLN A 25 14.35 11.48 -17.65
N PRO A 26 13.75 12.62 -18.04
CA PRO A 26 12.46 13.03 -17.52
C PRO A 26 11.37 12.01 -17.89
N LEU A 27 10.52 11.66 -16.92
CA LEU A 27 9.53 10.58 -17.03
C LEU A 27 8.58 10.73 -18.23
N ALA A 28 8.30 11.97 -18.64
CA ALA A 28 7.41 12.32 -19.75
C ALA A 28 7.89 11.78 -21.12
N THR A 29 9.18 11.50 -21.28
CA THR A 29 9.75 11.10 -22.58
C THR A 29 9.80 9.57 -22.78
N SER A 30 9.59 8.78 -21.72
CA SER A 30 9.85 7.32 -21.74
C SER A 30 8.75 6.45 -22.34
N LEU A 31 7.53 6.99 -22.58
CA LEU A 31 6.42 6.20 -23.12
C LEU A 31 6.48 5.96 -24.64
N GLN A 32 7.44 6.56 -25.32
CA GLN A 32 7.59 6.45 -26.77
C GLN A 32 8.32 5.17 -27.21
N ASP A 33 8.73 4.31 -26.27
CA ASP A 33 9.33 3.03 -26.60
C ASP A 33 8.37 2.17 -27.45
N GLN A 34 8.90 1.67 -28.57
CA GLN A 34 8.17 0.84 -29.50
C GLN A 34 7.73 -0.49 -28.87
N GLN A 35 8.45 -0.97 -27.85
CA GLN A 35 8.26 -2.30 -27.25
C GLN A 35 7.20 -2.37 -26.15
N VAL A 36 6.66 -1.24 -25.69
CA VAL A 36 5.60 -1.24 -24.67
C VAL A 36 4.26 -1.64 -25.29
N ARG A 37 3.63 -2.69 -24.75
CA ARG A 37 2.30 -3.15 -25.19
C ARG A 37 1.24 -2.09 -24.90
N GLY A 38 1.26 -1.52 -23.70
CA GLY A 38 0.31 -0.50 -23.27
C GLY A 38 -0.94 -1.08 -22.60
N ILE A 39 -2.06 -0.39 -22.77
CA ILE A 39 -3.33 -0.64 -22.07
C ILE A 39 -4.41 -1.12 -23.05
N PRO A 40 -5.30 -2.05 -22.66
CA PRO A 40 -6.41 -2.46 -23.50
C PRO A 40 -7.47 -1.35 -23.58
N MET A 41 -7.85 -0.94 -24.79
CA MET A 41 -9.00 -0.07 -25.07
C MET A 41 -10.02 -0.80 -25.91
N LEU A 42 -11.30 -0.61 -25.60
CA LEU A 42 -12.42 -1.21 -26.31
C LEU A 42 -13.02 -0.23 -27.31
N ASP A 43 -13.09 -0.65 -28.56
CA ASP A 43 -14.00 -0.12 -29.57
C ASP A 43 -15.36 -0.81 -29.41
N SER A 44 -16.32 -0.08 -28.83
CA SER A 44 -17.63 -0.65 -28.53
C SER A 44 -18.43 -0.99 -29.79
N GLU A 45 -18.16 -0.40 -30.96
CA GLU A 45 -18.95 -0.66 -32.18
C GLU A 45 -18.58 -1.99 -32.83
N LYS A 46 -17.28 -2.31 -32.81
CA LYS A 46 -16.70 -3.57 -33.31
C LYS A 46 -16.92 -4.76 -32.39
N CYS A 47 -17.25 -4.50 -31.12
CA CYS A 47 -17.44 -5.56 -30.13
C CYS A 47 -18.69 -6.42 -30.43
N LEU A 48 -18.46 -7.73 -30.62
CA LEU A 48 -19.52 -8.73 -30.81
C LEU A 48 -20.14 -9.23 -29.50
N GLY A 49 -19.53 -8.94 -28.35
CA GLY A 49 -20.01 -9.41 -27.04
C GLY A 49 -19.83 -10.91 -26.77
N CYS A 50 -18.92 -11.59 -27.48
CA CYS A 50 -18.69 -13.03 -27.37
C CYS A 50 -18.08 -13.52 -26.05
N GLY A 51 -17.48 -12.62 -25.25
CA GLY A 51 -16.88 -12.96 -23.95
C GLY A 51 -15.57 -13.74 -24.00
N LEU A 52 -14.96 -13.97 -25.18
CA LEU A 52 -13.67 -14.68 -25.29
C LEU A 52 -12.56 -13.97 -24.49
N CYS A 53 -12.51 -12.64 -24.55
CA CYS A 53 -11.52 -11.85 -23.82
C CYS A 53 -11.56 -12.09 -22.30
N ALA A 54 -12.75 -12.21 -21.72
CA ALA A 54 -12.93 -12.51 -20.30
C ALA A 54 -12.45 -13.93 -19.95
N ARG A 55 -12.82 -14.92 -20.77
CA ARG A 55 -12.40 -16.32 -20.57
C ARG A 55 -10.90 -16.53 -20.73
N SER A 56 -10.26 -15.80 -21.65
CA SER A 56 -8.82 -15.88 -21.89
C SER A 56 -7.98 -15.13 -20.86
N CYS A 57 -8.58 -14.28 -20.02
CA CYS A 57 -7.84 -13.38 -19.14
C CYS A 57 -7.18 -14.17 -17.98
N PRO A 58 -5.84 -14.31 -17.92
CA PRO A 58 -5.20 -15.06 -16.85
C PRO A 58 -5.49 -14.55 -15.43
N PRO A 59 -5.48 -13.21 -15.17
CA PRO A 59 -5.82 -12.70 -13.85
C PRO A 59 -7.33 -12.56 -13.62
N GLY A 60 -8.20 -12.84 -14.60
CA GLY A 60 -9.65 -12.62 -14.46
C GLY A 60 -10.06 -11.14 -14.38
N ALA A 61 -9.28 -10.23 -14.95
CA ALA A 61 -9.47 -8.78 -14.84
C ALA A 61 -10.59 -8.18 -15.73
N ILE A 62 -11.38 -9.02 -16.41
CA ILE A 62 -12.38 -8.57 -17.38
C ILE A 62 -13.75 -9.13 -17.02
N THR A 63 -14.73 -8.23 -16.81
CA THR A 63 -16.11 -8.60 -16.50
C THR A 63 -17.03 -8.18 -17.64
N MET A 64 -17.91 -9.05 -18.10
CA MET A 64 -18.88 -8.73 -19.15
C MET A 64 -20.07 -8.00 -18.53
N ILE A 65 -20.27 -6.73 -18.90
CA ILE A 65 -21.37 -5.87 -18.42
C ILE A 65 -22.35 -5.56 -19.55
N PRO A 66 -23.62 -5.20 -19.28
CA PRO A 66 -24.56 -4.78 -20.32
C PRO A 66 -24.04 -3.55 -21.07
N GLY A 67 -23.91 -3.63 -22.39
CA GLY A 67 -23.33 -2.60 -23.27
C GLY A 67 -24.30 -2.02 -24.30
N GLY A 68 -25.59 -2.03 -23.97
CA GLY A 68 -26.67 -1.59 -24.85
C GLY A 68 -27.26 -2.71 -25.71
N LYS A 69 -28.05 -2.31 -26.71
CA LYS A 69 -28.73 -3.22 -27.65
C LYS A 69 -28.13 -3.03 -29.05
N LYS A 70 -28.01 -4.11 -29.82
CA LYS A 70 -27.63 -4.07 -31.24
C LYS A 70 -28.67 -4.82 -32.04
N VAL A 71 -29.05 -4.28 -33.19
CA VAL A 71 -30.00 -4.94 -34.10
C VAL A 71 -29.25 -5.99 -34.90
N ILE A 72 -29.59 -7.25 -34.71
CA ILE A 72 -29.07 -8.39 -35.47
C ILE A 72 -30.25 -9.05 -36.16
N ALA A 73 -30.21 -9.14 -37.49
CA ALA A 73 -31.29 -9.72 -38.30
C ALA A 73 -32.69 -9.12 -37.99
N GLY A 74 -32.75 -7.80 -37.75
CA GLY A 74 -34.00 -7.07 -37.46
C GLY A 74 -34.53 -7.20 -36.03
N LYS A 75 -33.84 -7.92 -35.13
CA LYS A 75 -34.19 -8.00 -33.70
C LYS A 75 -33.17 -7.28 -32.83
N GLU A 76 -33.66 -6.50 -31.87
CA GLU A 76 -32.81 -5.92 -30.83
C GLU A 76 -32.37 -7.01 -29.86
N VAL A 77 -31.06 -7.29 -29.84
CA VAL A 77 -30.47 -8.22 -28.88
C VAL A 77 -29.61 -7.43 -27.91
N GLN A 78 -29.79 -7.69 -26.61
CA GLN A 78 -28.95 -7.10 -25.58
C GLN A 78 -27.56 -7.72 -25.66
N ARG A 79 -26.53 -6.87 -25.75
CA ARG A 79 -25.15 -7.30 -25.87
C ARG A 79 -24.38 -6.93 -24.61
N ASN A 80 -23.50 -7.82 -24.18
CA ASN A 80 -22.57 -7.52 -23.11
C ASN A 80 -21.23 -7.05 -23.70
N ILE A 81 -20.62 -6.05 -23.09
CA ILE A 81 -19.30 -5.52 -23.46
C ILE A 81 -18.32 -5.78 -22.31
N PRO A 82 -17.01 -5.96 -22.59
CA PRO A 82 -16.02 -6.14 -21.56
C PRO A 82 -15.76 -4.84 -20.80
N SER A 83 -15.83 -4.91 -19.48
CA SER A 83 -15.32 -3.90 -18.54
C SER A 83 -13.98 -4.37 -18.00
N PHE A 84 -12.96 -3.51 -18.06
CA PHE A 84 -11.60 -3.84 -17.64
C PHE A 84 -11.34 -3.31 -16.23
N ASN A 85 -10.93 -4.19 -15.33
CA ASN A 85 -10.35 -3.81 -14.05
C ASN A 85 -8.84 -3.59 -14.23
N TYR A 86 -8.42 -2.33 -14.39
CA TYR A 86 -7.01 -1.99 -14.58
C TYR A 86 -6.13 -2.27 -13.36
N TYR A 87 -6.69 -2.37 -12.15
CA TYR A 87 -5.93 -2.74 -10.95
C TYR A 87 -5.53 -4.22 -10.93
N GLN A 88 -6.29 -5.07 -11.60
CA GLN A 88 -6.05 -6.52 -11.70
C GLN A 88 -5.36 -6.92 -13.01
N CYS A 89 -5.35 -6.02 -14.00
CA CYS A 89 -4.80 -6.30 -15.32
C CYS A 89 -3.27 -6.37 -15.30
N ILE A 90 -2.70 -7.46 -15.83
CA ILE A 90 -1.25 -7.64 -15.99
C ILE A 90 -0.72 -7.16 -17.35
N TYR A 91 -1.56 -6.48 -18.15
CA TYR A 91 -1.21 -5.91 -19.45
C TYR A 91 -0.59 -6.90 -20.46
N CYS A 92 -1.01 -8.16 -20.40
CA CYS A 92 -0.46 -9.22 -21.26
C CYS A 92 -0.81 -9.05 -22.76
N GLY A 93 -1.91 -8.38 -23.09
CA GLY A 93 -2.37 -8.19 -24.48
C GLY A 93 -3.22 -9.34 -25.05
N LEU A 94 -3.34 -10.47 -24.34
CA LEU A 94 -4.05 -11.66 -24.84
C LEU A 94 -5.51 -11.37 -25.23
N CYS A 95 -6.18 -10.46 -24.52
CA CYS A 95 -7.54 -10.04 -24.84
C CYS A 95 -7.69 -9.37 -26.22
N ALA A 96 -6.65 -8.69 -26.70
CA ALA A 96 -6.60 -8.13 -28.06
C ALA A 96 -6.36 -9.24 -29.10
N ASP A 97 -5.44 -10.16 -28.80
CA ASP A 97 -5.06 -11.25 -29.71
C ASP A 97 -6.20 -12.24 -29.95
N VAL A 98 -6.96 -12.60 -28.90
CA VAL A 98 -8.09 -13.54 -29.03
C VAL A 98 -9.36 -12.91 -29.58
N CYS A 99 -9.39 -11.59 -29.79
CA CYS A 99 -10.61 -10.88 -30.18
C CYS A 99 -10.92 -11.12 -31.67
N PRO A 100 -11.97 -11.89 -32.02
CA PRO A 100 -12.28 -12.17 -33.43
C PRO A 100 -12.71 -10.91 -34.18
N GLY A 101 -13.36 -9.97 -33.50
CA GLY A 101 -13.78 -8.68 -34.06
C GLY A 101 -12.70 -7.59 -34.04
N LYS A 102 -11.49 -7.89 -33.54
CA LYS A 102 -10.41 -6.91 -33.31
C LYS A 102 -10.91 -5.62 -32.64
N ALA A 103 -11.85 -5.78 -31.70
CA ALA A 103 -12.49 -4.68 -30.99
C ALA A 103 -11.63 -4.15 -29.84
N ILE A 104 -10.63 -4.90 -29.40
CA ILE A 104 -9.74 -4.52 -28.30
C ILE A 104 -8.37 -4.21 -28.91
N THR A 105 -7.83 -3.03 -28.62
CA THR A 105 -6.51 -2.59 -29.07
C THR A 105 -5.64 -2.22 -27.88
N MET A 106 -4.33 -2.46 -28.00
CA MET A 106 -3.36 -2.09 -26.97
C MET A 106 -2.79 -0.70 -27.29
N VAL A 107 -3.08 0.28 -26.44
CA VAL A 107 -2.73 1.70 -26.63
C VAL A 107 -1.61 2.09 -25.68
N LYS A 108 -0.61 2.84 -26.16
CA LYS A 108 0.55 3.28 -25.37
C LYS A 108 0.21 4.50 -24.51
N LYS A 109 -0.61 4.28 -23.48
CA LYS A 109 -0.94 5.29 -22.46
C LYS A 109 -0.63 4.75 -21.08
N GLN A 110 -0.40 5.66 -20.13
CA GLN A 110 -0.22 5.27 -18.73
C GLN A 110 -1.57 4.87 -18.12
N PRO A 111 -1.63 3.82 -17.28
CA PRO A 111 -2.85 3.44 -16.57
C PRO A 111 -3.42 4.58 -15.70
N VAL A 112 -2.54 5.42 -15.15
CA VAL A 112 -2.89 6.53 -14.25
C VAL A 112 -3.74 7.59 -14.95
N GLU A 113 -3.55 7.83 -16.24
CA GLU A 113 -4.33 8.79 -17.03
C GLU A 113 -5.80 8.37 -17.24
N ILE A 114 -6.13 7.08 -17.03
CA ILE A 114 -7.48 6.55 -17.23
C ILE A 114 -8.21 6.35 -15.91
N ILE A 115 -7.46 5.97 -14.87
CA ILE A 115 -7.98 5.73 -13.52
C ILE A 115 -8.32 7.05 -12.80
N SER A 116 -7.83 8.19 -13.30
CA SER A 116 -8.01 9.52 -12.69
C SER A 116 -9.42 10.10 -12.77
N LEU A 117 -10.47 9.28 -12.76
CA LEU A 117 -11.85 9.73 -12.73
C LEU A 117 -12.69 9.00 -11.69
N SER A 118 -12.26 9.02 -10.41
CA SER A 118 -13.11 8.80 -9.22
C SER A 118 -12.36 9.09 -7.91
N LEU A 119 -11.49 10.11 -7.85
CA LEU A 119 -11.30 10.77 -6.56
C LEU A 119 -12.58 11.56 -6.33
N VAL A 120 -13.56 10.91 -5.71
CA VAL A 120 -14.75 11.56 -5.16
C VAL A 120 -14.24 12.76 -4.39
N ALA A 121 -14.44 13.95 -4.94
CA ALA A 121 -14.27 15.18 -4.20
C ALA A 121 -15.28 15.06 -3.05
N ILE A 122 -14.79 14.67 -1.87
CA ILE A 122 -15.56 14.74 -0.65
C ILE A 122 -15.95 16.22 -0.56
N PRO A 123 -17.25 16.57 -0.52
CA PRO A 123 -17.67 17.94 -0.32
C PRO A 123 -17.34 18.27 1.14
N ILE A 124 -16.13 18.75 1.34
CA ILE A 124 -15.65 19.19 2.64
C ILE A 124 -16.28 20.57 2.88
N THR A 125 -17.45 20.60 3.52
CA THR A 125 -18.01 21.86 4.03
C THR A 125 -17.24 22.28 5.29
N ASP A 126 -16.83 23.55 5.33
CA ASP A 126 -15.72 24.19 6.07
C ASP A 126 -15.64 24.09 7.62
N ILE A 127 -16.28 23.13 8.27
CA ILE A 127 -16.16 22.93 9.74
C ILE A 127 -15.74 21.50 10.08
N GLU A 128 -16.28 20.51 9.37
CA GLU A 128 -15.94 19.10 9.58
C GLU A 128 -14.53 18.77 9.07
N ALA A 129 -14.09 19.46 8.02
CA ALA A 129 -12.70 19.46 7.53
C ALA A 129 -11.68 19.72 8.64
N LEU A 130 -11.97 20.76 9.41
CA LEU A 130 -11.07 21.34 10.37
C LEU A 130 -10.99 20.43 11.59
N LYS A 131 -12.11 19.83 11.99
CA LYS A 131 -12.14 18.79 13.04
C LYS A 131 -11.34 17.55 12.64
N VAL A 132 -11.50 17.05 11.42
CA VAL A 132 -10.73 15.89 10.92
C VAL A 132 -9.25 16.21 10.84
N LEU A 133 -8.89 17.41 10.38
CA LEU A 133 -7.51 17.87 10.30
C LEU A 133 -6.87 18.01 11.69
N PHE A 134 -7.56 18.62 12.66
CA PHE A 134 -7.08 18.72 14.03
C PHE A 134 -6.97 17.35 14.72
N ALA A 135 -7.92 16.45 14.48
CA ALA A 135 -7.86 15.08 14.99
C ALA A 135 -6.64 14.34 14.43
N PHE A 136 -6.38 14.45 13.13
CA PHE A 136 -5.23 13.84 12.46
C PHE A 136 -3.90 14.40 12.95
N ILE A 137 -3.79 15.73 13.12
CA ILE A 137 -2.57 16.37 13.64
C ILE A 137 -2.32 15.98 15.10
N SER A 138 -3.37 15.89 15.92
CA SER A 138 -3.28 15.45 17.32
C SER A 138 -2.77 14.00 17.42
N LEU A 139 -3.28 13.11 16.55
CA LEU A 139 -2.85 11.71 16.42
C LEU A 139 -1.36 11.59 16.12
N LEU A 140 -0.88 12.37 15.15
CA LEU A 140 0.51 12.35 14.71
C LEU A 140 1.44 12.86 15.83
N PHE A 141 1.02 13.92 16.53
CA PHE A 141 1.77 14.47 17.66
C PHE A 141 1.85 13.49 18.83
N LEU A 142 0.76 12.80 19.17
CA LEU A 142 0.74 11.83 20.25
C LEU A 142 1.63 10.61 19.95
N ASN A 143 1.58 10.10 18.71
CA ASN A 143 2.48 9.06 18.22
C ASN A 143 3.95 9.47 18.34
N PHE A 144 4.28 10.69 17.89
CA PHE A 144 5.62 11.23 18.00
C PHE A 144 6.08 11.33 19.46
N LEU A 145 5.23 11.84 20.35
CA LEU A 145 5.56 12.02 21.76
C LEU A 145 5.77 10.67 22.46
N ILE A 146 4.96 9.68 22.14
CA ILE A 146 5.11 8.30 22.65
C ILE A 146 6.42 7.69 22.19
N TYR A 147 6.75 7.78 20.90
CA TYR A 147 8.02 7.26 20.38
C TYR A 147 9.21 7.97 21.03
N TRP A 148 9.09 9.28 21.22
CA TRP A 148 10.10 10.10 21.89
C TRP A 148 10.30 9.69 23.36
N ILE A 149 9.21 9.52 24.13
CA ILE A 149 9.26 9.13 25.54
C ILE A 149 9.75 7.69 25.69
N SER A 150 9.26 6.76 24.87
CA SER A 150 9.71 5.36 24.84
C SER A 150 11.22 5.26 24.57
N GLY A 151 11.76 6.10 23.68
CA GLY A 151 13.20 6.19 23.43
C GLY A 151 14.01 6.72 24.62
N LYS A 152 13.39 7.52 25.51
CA LYS A 152 14.04 8.09 26.70
C LYS A 152 13.95 7.19 27.93
N ILE A 153 12.87 6.43 28.08
CA ILE A 153 12.61 5.54 29.23
C ILE A 153 13.29 4.17 29.04
N ALA A 154 13.64 3.78 27.81
CA ALA A 154 14.29 2.51 27.54
C ALA A 154 15.59 2.31 28.38
N PRO A 155 15.68 1.24 29.19
CA PRO A 155 16.84 0.99 30.04
C PRO A 155 18.07 0.71 29.18
N LYS A 156 19.17 1.41 29.47
CA LYS A 156 20.47 1.16 28.82
C LYS A 156 21.10 -0.10 29.43
N GLY A 157 20.93 -1.24 28.77
CA GLY A 157 21.55 -2.50 29.18
C GLY A 157 23.08 -2.50 29.02
N LYS A 158 23.80 -3.22 29.90
CA LYS A 158 25.22 -3.57 29.73
C LYS A 158 25.33 -4.96 29.08
N HIS A 159 26.14 -5.09 28.04
CA HIS A 159 26.32 -6.35 27.30
C HIS A 159 27.22 -7.35 28.03
N SER A 160 26.87 -8.63 27.94
CA SER A 160 27.79 -9.75 28.16
C SER A 160 28.57 -10.03 26.87
N SER A 161 29.88 -10.17 26.99
CA SER A 161 30.85 -10.30 25.90
C SER A 161 30.88 -11.67 25.19
N LYS A 162 29.93 -12.57 25.48
CA LYS A 162 30.01 -14.00 25.12
C LYS A 162 28.99 -14.50 24.09
N ALA A 163 28.27 -13.64 23.39
CA ALA A 163 27.33 -14.08 22.35
C ALA A 163 28.04 -14.27 21.00
N GLU A 164 28.00 -15.50 20.47
CA GLU A 164 28.48 -15.85 19.13
C GLU A 164 27.28 -16.05 18.18
N GLU A 165 27.41 -15.61 16.94
CA GLU A 165 26.35 -15.72 15.93
C GLU A 165 26.26 -17.17 15.39
N PRO A 166 25.08 -17.82 15.41
CA PRO A 166 24.96 -19.27 15.15
C PRO A 166 25.16 -19.71 13.69
N PHE A 167 25.22 -18.77 12.73
CA PHE A 167 25.36 -19.09 11.31
C PHE A 167 26.76 -18.81 10.74
N THR A 168 27.62 -18.11 11.48
CA THR A 168 28.95 -17.68 10.99
C THR A 168 30.11 -18.30 11.76
N GLY A 169 29.87 -18.96 12.89
CA GLY A 169 30.87 -19.78 13.59
C GLY A 169 32.13 -19.04 14.02
N GLY A 170 32.12 -17.71 14.14
CA GLY A 170 33.30 -16.98 14.61
C GLY A 170 33.23 -15.46 14.54
N VAL A 171 33.57 -14.86 15.69
CA VAL A 171 33.81 -13.45 16.06
C VAL A 171 32.69 -12.47 15.73
N ALA A 172 31.95 -12.11 16.80
CA ALA A 172 30.93 -11.06 16.81
C ALA A 172 31.37 -9.82 16.04
N THR A 173 30.82 -9.64 14.85
CA THR A 173 30.80 -8.31 14.26
C THR A 173 29.95 -7.46 15.18
N LYS A 174 30.46 -6.30 15.65
CA LYS A 174 29.66 -5.31 16.37
C LYS A 174 28.60 -4.77 15.40
N LEU A 175 27.58 -5.55 15.11
CA LEU A 175 26.36 -5.08 14.49
C LEU A 175 25.54 -4.44 15.61
N PRO A 176 25.13 -3.17 15.49
CA PRO A 176 24.20 -2.58 16.43
C PRO A 176 22.82 -3.19 16.18
N VAL A 177 22.58 -4.38 16.70
CA VAL A 177 21.25 -5.00 16.65
C VAL A 177 20.62 -4.86 18.02
N TYR A 178 19.83 -3.81 18.13
CA TYR A 178 18.90 -3.57 19.22
C TYR A 178 17.87 -4.68 19.25
N ARG A 179 17.66 -5.31 20.42
CA ARG A 179 16.44 -6.08 20.71
C ARG A 179 15.67 -5.33 21.79
N TYR A 180 14.57 -4.70 21.39
CA TYR A 180 13.50 -4.38 22.33
C TYR A 180 12.85 -5.71 22.75
N HIS A 181 12.29 -5.81 23.96
CA HIS A 181 11.27 -6.81 24.24
C HIS A 181 10.09 -6.50 23.32
N ILE A 182 10.03 -7.19 22.17
CA ILE A 182 9.07 -6.94 21.09
C ILE A 182 7.65 -7.10 21.62
N ASP A 183 7.47 -7.97 22.62
CA ASP A 183 6.16 -8.35 23.16
C ASP A 183 5.51 -7.20 23.97
N GLU A 184 6.29 -6.51 24.82
CA GLU A 184 5.83 -5.33 25.57
C GLU A 184 5.54 -4.14 24.64
N LEU A 185 6.36 -3.96 23.59
CA LEU A 185 6.18 -2.90 22.60
C LEU A 185 4.95 -3.18 21.70
N TYR A 186 4.71 -4.43 21.34
CA TYR A 186 3.57 -4.83 20.52
C TYR A 186 2.25 -4.64 21.27
N ILE A 187 2.18 -5.05 22.54
CA ILE A 187 1.01 -4.81 23.39
C ILE A 187 0.72 -3.31 23.50
N PHE A 188 1.76 -2.49 23.69
CA PHE A 188 1.61 -1.05 23.76
C PHE A 188 1.08 -0.45 22.44
N ILE A 189 1.63 -0.86 21.29
CA ILE A 189 1.18 -0.40 19.96
C ILE A 189 -0.27 -0.83 19.67
N VAL A 190 -0.64 -2.07 20.03
CA VAL A 190 -2.00 -2.58 19.82
C VAL A 190 -3.02 -1.84 20.72
N LEU A 191 -2.71 -1.64 22.00
CA LEU A 191 -3.61 -0.91 22.90
C LEU A 191 -3.79 0.55 22.45
N PHE A 192 -2.72 1.14 21.95
CA PHE A 192 -2.72 2.52 21.48
C PHE A 192 -3.50 2.70 20.16
N THR A 193 -3.29 1.82 19.18
CA THR A 193 -4.08 1.83 17.92
C THR A 193 -5.57 1.59 18.18
N MET A 194 -5.92 0.76 19.16
CA MET A 194 -7.31 0.57 19.58
C MET A 194 -7.91 1.86 20.15
N LEU A 195 -7.17 2.62 20.98
CA LEU A 195 -7.61 3.90 21.54
C LEU A 195 -7.79 4.98 20.45
N GLU A 196 -6.94 4.95 19.43
CA GLU A 196 -6.97 5.87 18.29
C GLU A 196 -8.17 5.62 17.37
N VAL A 197 -8.38 4.37 16.95
CA VAL A 197 -9.58 3.96 16.21
C VAL A 197 -10.83 4.31 17.00
N ALA A 198 -10.77 4.12 18.32
CA ALA A 198 -11.88 4.36 19.20
C ALA A 198 -12.25 5.87 19.27
N SER A 199 -11.25 6.74 19.39
CA SER A 199 -11.44 8.19 19.36
C SER A 199 -11.97 8.69 18.01
N PHE A 200 -11.52 8.07 16.91
CA PHE A 200 -11.97 8.42 15.56
C PHE A 200 -13.43 8.05 15.31
N ILE A 201 -13.89 6.90 15.82
CA ILE A 201 -15.30 6.48 15.74
C ILE A 201 -16.20 7.41 16.56
N LEU A 202 -15.78 7.82 17.77
CA LEU A 202 -16.52 8.80 18.58
C LEU A 202 -16.66 10.17 17.91
N ILE A 203 -15.69 10.56 17.08
CA ILE A 203 -15.75 11.82 16.32
C ILE A 203 -16.73 11.71 15.15
N LEU A 204 -16.88 10.51 14.55
CA LEU A 204 -17.73 10.28 13.39
C LEU A 204 -19.20 10.01 13.72
N GLU A 205 -19.51 9.48 14.91
CA GLU A 205 -20.84 8.97 15.22
C GLU A 205 -21.45 9.69 16.43
N SER A 206 -22.31 10.68 16.18
CA SER A 206 -22.93 11.52 17.23
C SER A 206 -24.05 10.83 18.03
N SER A 207 -24.28 9.53 17.84
CA SER A 207 -25.47 8.82 18.33
C SER A 207 -25.20 7.62 19.25
N LEU A 208 -23.95 7.17 19.44
CA LEU A 208 -23.65 6.10 20.39
C LEU A 208 -23.40 6.67 21.79
N SER A 209 -24.11 6.16 22.80
CA SER A 209 -23.92 6.59 24.18
C SER A 209 -22.50 6.26 24.65
N SER A 210 -21.82 7.27 25.20
CA SER A 210 -20.43 7.19 25.70
C SER A 210 -20.18 6.02 26.66
N THR A 211 -21.22 5.49 27.30
CA THR A 211 -21.17 4.35 28.22
C THR A 211 -20.96 3.00 27.53
N PHE A 212 -21.47 2.80 26.31
CA PHE A 212 -21.28 1.56 25.55
C PHE A 212 -19.84 1.38 25.07
N PHE A 213 -19.13 2.49 24.94
CA PHE A 213 -17.78 2.52 24.40
C PHE A 213 -16.71 2.27 25.46
N LEU A 214 -16.88 2.89 26.64
CA LEU A 214 -16.03 2.60 27.80
C LEU A 214 -16.15 1.13 28.22
N SER A 215 -17.33 0.49 28.08
CA SER A 215 -17.49 -0.93 28.41
C SER A 215 -16.75 -1.84 27.42
N LEU A 216 -16.70 -1.50 26.13
CA LEU A 216 -15.97 -2.27 25.12
C LEU A 216 -14.45 -2.16 25.32
N LEU A 217 -13.93 -0.96 25.62
CA LEU A 217 -12.52 -0.75 25.95
C LEU A 217 -12.11 -1.48 27.25
N PHE A 218 -12.99 -1.49 28.24
CA PHE A 218 -12.77 -2.23 29.48
C PHE A 218 -12.75 -3.76 29.26
N LEU A 219 -13.64 -4.28 28.40
CA LEU A 219 -13.63 -5.69 28.00
C LEU A 219 -12.37 -6.07 27.22
N ALA A 220 -11.92 -5.21 26.30
CA ALA A 220 -10.67 -5.42 25.58
C ALA A 220 -9.45 -5.43 26.52
N TYR A 221 -9.41 -4.52 27.50
CA TYR A 221 -8.37 -4.50 28.53
C TYR A 221 -8.36 -5.77 29.40
N LEU A 222 -9.54 -6.24 29.84
CA LEU A 222 -9.66 -7.49 30.61
C LEU A 222 -9.24 -8.71 29.79
N LEU A 223 -9.54 -8.74 28.49
CA LEU A 223 -9.12 -9.81 27.59
C LEU A 223 -7.59 -9.83 27.42
N ILE A 224 -6.98 -8.67 27.29
CA ILE A 224 -5.51 -8.55 27.20
C ILE A 224 -4.85 -8.97 28.52
N LEU A 225 -5.42 -8.56 29.66
CA LEU A 225 -4.91 -8.94 30.98
C LEU A 225 -4.99 -10.46 31.21
N THR A 226 -6.10 -11.08 30.83
CA THR A 226 -6.28 -12.54 30.97
C THR A 226 -5.35 -13.32 30.05
N LEU A 227 -5.14 -12.88 28.81
CA LEU A 227 -4.15 -13.47 27.90
C LEU A 227 -2.71 -13.34 28.42
N ASN A 228 -2.36 -12.20 29.04
CA ASN A 228 -1.05 -11.97 29.63
C ASN A 228 -0.82 -12.84 30.89
N LEU A 229 -1.85 -13.02 31.72
CA LEU A 229 -1.81 -13.94 32.85
C LEU A 229 -1.72 -15.42 32.41
N LEU A 230 -2.41 -15.80 31.35
CA LEU A 230 -2.30 -17.12 30.72
C LEU A 230 -0.89 -17.38 30.20
N HIS A 231 -0.27 -16.40 29.54
CA HIS A 231 1.11 -16.51 29.05
C HIS A 231 2.12 -16.68 30.19
N ARG A 232 1.93 -15.98 31.32
CA ARG A 232 2.78 -16.13 32.51
C ARG A 232 2.55 -17.44 33.29
N GLY A 233 1.39 -18.08 33.12
CA GLY A 233 1.07 -19.36 33.76
C GLY A 233 1.72 -20.58 33.09
N VAL A 234 2.18 -20.43 31.84
CA VAL A 234 2.80 -21.52 31.04
C VAL A 234 4.31 -21.62 31.27
N GLU A 235 4.94 -20.62 31.91
CA GLU A 235 6.38 -20.60 32.22
C GLU A 235 6.72 -20.95 33.69
N LYS A 236 5.92 -21.80 34.35
CA LYS A 236 6.29 -22.43 35.62
C LYS A 236 6.54 -23.92 35.48
#